data_AF-A0A967EHQ7-F1
#
_entry.id   AF-A0A967EHQ7-F1
#
_cell.length_a   1.000
_cell.length_b   1.000
_cell.length_c   1.000
_cell.angle_alpha   90.00
_cell.angle_beta   90.00
_cell.angle_gamma   90.00
#
_symmetry.space_group_name_H-M   'P 1'
#
loop_
_entity.id
_entity.type
_entity.pdbx_description
1 polymer ?
#
loop_
_entity_poly.entity_id
_entity_poly.type
_entity_poly.pdbx_seq_one_letter_code
_entity_poly.pdbx_strand_id
1 'polypeptide(L)'
;NLLRVIHRAKIEGIARETSVLMQRARSESVRQNVPTVVRVDLARSEIVAFADVDGPALGDAPDGLFNPVAGEPHRTTDYELGRYTLPNNVLFQAPAADPDPVPVKGFTDAGPDKVAIFDPNGSIRDTGAIRYADQRGNFLEVRVTPAATARVQLRKWDADLIDWQTRNQDDKPWVWL
;
A
#
# COMPACT_ATOMS: atom_id res chain seq x y z
N ASN A 1 27.77 8.84 -8.91
CA ASN A 1 26.82 9.91 -9.32
C ASN A 1 25.80 10.10 -8.19
N LEU A 2 25.87 11.23 -7.48
CA LEU A 2 25.05 11.52 -6.29
C LEU A 2 23.54 11.53 -6.59
N LEU A 3 23.13 12.08 -7.74
CA LEU A 3 21.72 12.16 -8.12
C LEU A 3 21.08 10.77 -8.25
N ARG A 4 21.79 9.80 -8.82
CA ARG A 4 21.31 8.41 -8.93
C ARG A 4 21.02 7.79 -7.55
N VAL A 5 21.87 8.05 -6.56
CA VAL A 5 21.68 7.56 -5.19
C VAL A 5 20.45 8.20 -4.55
N ILE A 6 20.24 9.50 -4.77
CA ILE A 6 19.06 10.22 -4.25
C ILE A 6 17.76 9.67 -4.84
N HIS A 7 17.67 9.47 -6.16
CA HIS A 7 16.46 8.93 -6.79
C HIS A 7 16.12 7.53 -6.26
N ARG A 8 17.12 6.65 -6.19
CA ARG A 8 16.98 5.33 -5.58
C ARG A 8 16.48 5.42 -4.14
N ALA A 9 17.10 6.27 -3.32
CA ALA A 9 16.73 6.43 -1.92
C ALA A 9 15.27 6.89 -1.75
N LYS A 10 14.77 7.75 -2.65
CA LYS A 10 13.37 8.21 -2.63
C LYS A 10 12.38 7.09 -2.93
N ILE A 11 12.53 6.38 -4.05
CA ILE A 11 11.60 5.31 -4.42
C ILE A 11 11.69 4.12 -3.45
N GLU A 12 12.89 3.76 -3.01
CA GLU A 12 13.06 2.71 -2.01
C GLU A 12 12.50 3.13 -0.64
N GLY A 13 12.71 4.40 -0.26
CA GLY A 13 12.17 4.98 0.96
C GLY A 13 10.65 4.93 1.01
N ILE A 14 9.98 5.42 -0.04
CA ILE A 14 8.50 5.45 -0.07
C ILE A 14 7.91 4.05 -0.05
N ALA A 15 8.50 3.09 -0.79
CA ALA A 15 7.99 1.73 -0.82
C ALA A 15 8.19 0.99 0.53
N ARG A 16 9.27 1.33 1.26
CA ARG A 16 9.46 0.87 2.65
C ARG A 16 8.46 1.51 3.60
N GLU A 17 8.20 2.80 3.46
CA GLU A 17 7.21 3.53 4.26
C GLU A 17 5.80 2.95 4.06
N THR A 18 5.41 2.63 2.82
CA THR A 18 4.18 1.87 2.52
C THR A 18 4.15 0.53 3.24
N SER A 19 5.26 -0.22 3.19
CA SER A 19 5.33 -1.54 3.82
C SER A 19 5.11 -1.45 5.34
N VAL A 20 5.73 -0.44 5.97
CA VAL A 20 5.56 -0.15 7.41
C VAL A 20 4.13 0.27 7.71
N LEU A 21 3.54 1.15 6.90
CA LEU A 21 2.16 1.61 7.07
C LEU A 21 1.15 0.45 6.96
N MET A 22 1.33 -0.45 6.00
CA MET A 22 0.51 -1.68 5.88
C MET A 22 0.68 -2.61 7.08
N GLN A 23 1.91 -2.81 7.56
CA GLN A 23 2.16 -3.62 8.77
C GLN A 23 1.53 -2.99 10.01
N ARG A 24 1.55 -1.66 10.11
CA ARG A 24 0.87 -0.91 11.17
C ARG A 24 -0.65 -1.09 11.10
N ALA A 25 -1.25 -0.91 9.91
CA ALA A 25 -2.68 -1.13 9.70
C ALA A 25 -3.09 -2.55 10.13
N ARG A 26 -2.40 -3.57 9.60
CA ARG A 26 -2.60 -4.96 10.02
C ARG A 26 -2.51 -5.14 11.54
N SER A 27 -1.49 -4.58 12.19
CA SER A 27 -1.34 -4.71 13.65
C SER A 27 -2.46 -4.02 14.41
N GLU A 28 -2.93 -2.88 13.90
CA GLU A 28 -4.05 -2.15 14.48
C GLU A 28 -5.36 -2.93 14.36
N SER A 29 -5.62 -3.57 13.20
CA SER A 29 -6.83 -4.36 13.00
C SER A 29 -6.97 -5.49 14.03
N VAL A 30 -5.86 -6.17 14.30
CA VAL A 30 -5.80 -7.24 15.31
C VAL A 30 -5.97 -6.67 16.72
N ARG A 31 -5.28 -5.55 17.02
CA ARG A 31 -5.27 -4.97 18.36
C ARG A 31 -6.61 -4.39 18.77
N GLN A 32 -7.35 -3.81 17.82
CA GLN A 32 -8.63 -3.14 18.08
C GLN A 32 -9.83 -4.01 17.72
N ASN A 33 -9.59 -5.17 17.09
CA ASN A 33 -10.63 -6.05 16.59
C ASN A 33 -11.62 -5.33 15.63
N VAL A 34 -11.09 -4.45 14.79
CA VAL A 34 -11.83 -3.72 13.75
C VAL A 34 -11.07 -3.82 12.42
N PRO A 35 -11.73 -3.76 11.26
CA PRO A 35 -11.04 -3.66 9.99
C PRO A 35 -10.16 -2.41 9.91
N THR A 36 -9.06 -2.51 9.17
CA THR A 36 -8.24 -1.34 8.83
C THR A 36 -7.98 -1.32 7.35
N VAL A 37 -7.87 -0.12 6.80
CA VAL A 37 -7.85 0.11 5.36
C VAL A 37 -6.60 0.89 5.01
N VAL A 38 -5.92 0.49 3.94
CA VAL A 38 -4.88 1.30 3.27
C VAL A 38 -5.38 1.65 1.88
N ARG A 39 -5.62 2.94 1.65
CA ARG A 39 -6.13 3.49 0.40
C ARG A 39 -5.05 4.26 -0.34
N VAL A 40 -5.05 4.12 -1.66
CA VAL A 40 -4.20 4.86 -2.59
C VAL A 40 -5.06 5.90 -3.31
N ASP A 41 -4.81 7.18 -3.06
CA ASP A 41 -5.41 8.28 -3.82
C ASP A 41 -4.46 8.67 -4.96
N LEU A 42 -4.75 8.15 -6.16
CA LEU A 42 -3.93 8.39 -7.35
C LEU A 42 -3.95 9.86 -7.79
N ALA A 43 -5.07 10.57 -7.57
CA ALA A 43 -5.23 11.96 -7.99
C ALA A 43 -4.39 12.90 -7.13
N ARG A 44 -4.28 12.61 -5.83
CA ARG A 44 -3.48 13.38 -4.87
C ARG A 44 -2.07 12.85 -4.68
N SER A 45 -1.74 11.72 -5.32
CA SER A 45 -0.47 11.01 -5.09
C SER A 45 -0.24 10.72 -3.61
N GLU A 46 -1.27 10.23 -2.93
CA GLU A 46 -1.29 10.05 -1.47
C GLU A 46 -1.62 8.61 -1.09
N ILE A 47 -1.06 8.16 0.04
CA ILE A 47 -1.48 6.94 0.72
C ILE A 47 -1.99 7.32 2.09
N VAL A 48 -3.17 6.81 2.43
CA VAL A 48 -3.77 6.97 3.76
C VAL A 48 -4.11 5.60 4.32
N ALA A 49 -3.83 5.40 5.60
CA ALA A 49 -4.30 4.25 6.36
C ALA A 49 -5.20 4.71 7.50
N PHE A 50 -6.30 3.99 7.73
CA PHE A 50 -7.27 4.29 8.78
C PHE A 50 -7.86 3.02 9.36
N ALA A 51 -8.37 3.10 10.58
CA ALA A 51 -9.25 2.07 11.14
C ALA A 51 -10.69 2.41 10.76
N ASP A 52 -11.39 1.41 10.25
CA ASP A 52 -12.78 1.44 9.81
C ASP A 52 -13.60 0.86 10.96
N VAL A 53 -13.93 1.74 11.91
CA VAL A 53 -14.57 1.36 13.18
C VAL A 53 -16.08 1.33 13.01
N ASP A 54 -16.58 2.22 12.17
CA ASP A 54 -17.97 2.66 12.07
C ASP A 54 -18.63 3.01 13.40
N GLY A 55 -19.05 4.27 13.49
CA GLY A 55 -19.65 4.78 14.71
C GLY A 55 -21.07 4.27 14.92
N PRO A 56 -21.52 4.08 16.18
CA PRO A 56 -22.94 3.80 16.47
C PRO A 56 -23.88 4.91 15.98
N ALA A 57 -23.36 6.10 15.72
CA ALA A 57 -24.09 7.22 15.13
C ALA A 57 -24.43 7.02 13.64
N LEU A 58 -23.64 6.21 12.92
CA LEU A 58 -23.82 5.98 11.49
C LEU A 58 -24.67 4.73 11.21
N GLY A 59 -24.62 3.74 12.11
CA GLY A 59 -25.36 2.49 11.92
C GLY A 59 -24.89 1.67 10.71
N ASP A 60 -23.75 2.05 10.13
CA ASP A 60 -23.12 1.36 9.01
C ASP A 60 -22.16 0.27 9.50
N ALA A 61 -21.95 -0.71 8.64
CA ALA A 61 -21.01 -1.80 8.83
C ALA A 61 -19.75 -1.50 8.01
N PRO A 62 -18.55 -1.96 8.44
CA PRO A 62 -17.28 -1.60 7.83
C PRO A 62 -17.30 -1.66 6.30
N ASP A 63 -17.27 -0.49 5.67
CA ASP A 63 -17.51 -0.29 4.25
C ASP A 63 -16.23 -0.01 3.45
N GLY A 64 -15.10 0.14 4.13
CA GLY A 64 -13.81 0.45 3.53
C GLY A 64 -13.62 1.93 3.15
N LEU A 65 -14.53 2.81 3.55
CA LEU A 65 -14.46 4.26 3.36
C LEU A 65 -14.00 4.93 4.66
N PHE A 66 -13.53 6.18 4.55
CA PHE A 66 -13.06 6.95 5.72
C PHE A 66 -14.06 8.03 6.07
N ASN A 67 -14.89 7.77 7.09
CA ASN A 67 -16.02 8.59 7.48
C ASN A 67 -15.97 8.97 8.98
N PRO A 68 -14.92 9.69 9.45
CA PRO A 68 -14.83 10.10 10.84
C PRO A 68 -15.97 11.05 11.23
N VAL A 69 -16.57 10.84 12.41
CA VAL A 69 -17.61 11.76 12.92
C VAL A 69 -16.95 12.83 13.78
N ALA A 70 -17.10 14.09 13.36
CA ALA A 70 -16.54 15.23 14.07
C ALA A 70 -17.12 15.35 15.50
N GLY A 71 -16.25 15.50 16.49
CA GLY A 71 -16.63 15.68 17.90
C GLY A 71 -16.77 14.37 18.68
N GLU A 72 -16.79 13.22 18.01
CA GLU A 72 -16.81 11.91 18.68
C GLU A 72 -15.44 11.59 19.32
N PRO A 73 -15.40 10.84 20.44
CA PRO A 73 -14.15 10.43 21.05
C PRO A 73 -13.22 9.66 20.09
N HIS A 74 -11.91 9.72 20.32
CA HIS A 74 -10.97 8.96 19.49
C HIS A 74 -11.29 7.45 19.56
N ARG A 75 -11.33 6.81 18.38
CA ARG A 75 -11.64 5.37 18.18
C ARG A 75 -13.07 4.95 18.48
N THR A 76 -14.01 5.88 18.59
CA THR A 76 -15.45 5.53 18.55
C THR A 76 -16.05 5.66 17.15
N THR A 77 -15.33 6.31 16.23
CA THR A 77 -15.57 6.35 14.78
C THR A 77 -14.24 6.16 14.06
N ASP A 78 -14.24 6.17 12.73
CA ASP A 78 -13.03 6.01 11.93
C ASP A 78 -11.94 6.99 12.35
N TYR A 79 -10.70 6.52 12.29
CA TYR A 79 -9.55 7.35 12.62
C TYR A 79 -8.32 7.00 11.79
N GLU A 80 -7.56 8.04 11.46
CA GLU A 80 -6.35 7.91 10.67
C GLU A 80 -5.23 7.24 11.48
N LEU A 81 -4.57 6.26 10.86
CA LEU A 81 -3.36 5.63 11.37
C LEU A 81 -2.13 6.35 10.83
N GLY A 82 -2.16 6.79 9.58
CA GLY A 82 -1.12 7.61 9.00
C GLY A 82 -1.38 7.95 7.56
N ARG A 83 -0.62 8.93 7.06
CA ARG A 83 -0.76 9.49 5.72
C ARG A 83 0.58 10.03 5.25
N TYR A 84 0.85 9.89 3.96
CA TYR A 84 1.93 10.61 3.30
C TYR A 84 1.64 10.80 1.80
N THR A 85 2.27 11.82 1.24
CA THR A 85 2.27 12.11 -0.20
C THR A 85 3.54 11.57 -0.84
N LEU A 86 3.46 11.09 -2.08
CA LEU A 86 4.64 10.68 -2.84
C LEU A 86 5.61 11.86 -2.99
N PRO A 87 6.92 11.65 -2.82
CA PRO A 87 7.91 12.69 -3.07
C PRO A 87 7.99 13.00 -4.57
N ASN A 88 8.44 14.21 -4.90
CA ASN A 88 8.70 14.61 -6.29
C ASN A 88 9.53 13.55 -7.04
N ASN A 89 9.09 13.24 -8.26
CA ASN A 89 9.69 12.29 -9.20
C ASN A 89 9.53 10.81 -8.83
N VAL A 90 8.62 10.49 -7.90
CA VAL A 90 8.09 9.14 -7.70
C VAL A 90 6.61 9.13 -8.08
N LEU A 91 6.20 8.15 -8.86
CA LEU A 91 4.85 8.04 -9.44
C LEU A 91 4.21 6.72 -9.06
N PHE A 92 2.88 6.69 -8.97
CA PHE A 92 2.12 5.45 -9.01
C PHE A 92 2.09 4.92 -10.43
N GLN A 93 2.87 3.88 -10.71
CA GLN A 93 3.00 3.35 -12.06
C GLN A 93 3.59 1.94 -12.06
N ALA A 94 3.12 1.11 -12.98
CA ALA A 94 3.69 -0.18 -13.32
C ALA A 94 4.51 -0.09 -14.62
N PRO A 95 5.48 -0.99 -14.84
CA PRO A 95 6.18 -1.07 -16.12
C PRO A 95 5.19 -1.47 -17.23
N ALA A 96 5.32 -0.86 -18.40
CA ALA A 96 4.43 -1.15 -19.55
C ALA A 96 4.54 -2.61 -20.05
N ALA A 97 5.66 -3.27 -19.76
CA ALA A 97 5.88 -4.69 -20.06
C ALA A 97 5.23 -5.64 -19.03
N ASP A 98 4.71 -5.12 -17.91
CA ASP A 98 3.91 -5.94 -16.99
C ASP A 98 2.64 -6.41 -17.72
N PRO A 99 2.28 -7.70 -17.66
CA PRO A 99 1.02 -8.20 -18.22
C PRO A 99 -0.24 -7.49 -17.70
N ASP A 100 -0.13 -6.83 -16.55
CA ASP A 100 -1.20 -6.05 -15.93
C ASP A 100 -0.64 -4.70 -15.47
N PRO A 101 -0.46 -3.72 -16.38
CA PRO A 101 0.33 -2.51 -16.12
C PRO A 101 -0.45 -1.44 -15.34
N VAL A 102 -1.14 -1.83 -14.27
CA VAL A 102 -1.88 -0.94 -13.37
C VAL A 102 -1.05 -0.58 -12.12
N PRO A 103 -1.16 0.66 -11.61
CA PRO A 103 -0.42 1.11 -10.42
C PRO A 103 -0.88 0.42 -9.13
N VAL A 104 -2.15 0.04 -9.05
CA VAL A 104 -2.72 -0.71 -7.93
C VAL A 104 -3.43 -1.94 -8.47
N LYS A 105 -3.00 -3.12 -8.03
CA LYS A 105 -3.47 -4.41 -8.53
C LYS A 105 -4.19 -5.20 -7.45
N GLY A 106 -5.32 -5.83 -7.80
CA GLY A 106 -5.93 -6.94 -7.06
C GLY A 106 -6.72 -6.60 -5.79
N PHE A 107 -6.41 -5.51 -5.09
CA PHE A 107 -7.10 -5.11 -3.86
C PHE A 107 -8.62 -4.92 -4.02
N THR A 108 -9.33 -4.86 -2.88
CA THR A 108 -10.79 -4.69 -2.81
C THR A 108 -11.22 -3.35 -3.42
N ASP A 109 -12.34 -3.33 -4.13
CA ASP A 109 -12.98 -2.09 -4.61
C ASP A 109 -13.67 -1.37 -3.46
N ALA A 110 -13.41 -0.06 -3.33
CA ALA A 110 -14.12 0.85 -2.43
C ALA A 110 -14.45 2.14 -3.18
N GLY A 111 -15.63 2.17 -3.82
CA GLY A 111 -16.00 3.25 -4.73
C GLY A 111 -15.10 3.26 -5.98
N PRO A 112 -14.48 4.42 -6.36
CA PRO A 112 -13.56 4.49 -7.49
C PRO A 112 -12.15 3.98 -7.17
N ASP A 113 -11.86 3.72 -5.90
CA ASP A 113 -10.52 3.39 -5.41
C ASP A 113 -10.35 1.90 -5.13
N LYS A 114 -9.10 1.45 -5.14
CA LYS A 114 -8.67 0.11 -4.71
C LYS A 114 -8.02 0.21 -3.32
N VAL A 115 -8.46 -0.62 -2.38
CA VAL A 115 -8.04 -0.54 -0.97
C VAL A 115 -7.61 -1.89 -0.40
N ALA A 116 -6.52 -1.88 0.36
CA ALA A 116 -6.08 -3.05 1.12
C ALA A 116 -6.80 -3.08 2.47
N ILE A 117 -7.74 -4.02 2.66
CA ILE A 117 -8.51 -4.18 3.90
C ILE A 117 -7.94 -5.34 4.72
N PHE A 118 -7.37 -5.02 5.88
CA PHE A 118 -6.94 -6.02 6.85
C PHE A 118 -8.07 -6.30 7.85
N ASP A 119 -8.43 -7.57 7.96
CA ASP A 119 -9.49 -8.03 8.85
C ASP A 119 -8.97 -8.18 10.30
N PRO A 120 -9.85 -8.20 11.32
CA PRO A 120 -9.47 -8.34 12.73
C PRO A 120 -8.58 -9.54 13.10
N ASN A 121 -8.56 -10.59 12.28
CA ASN A 121 -7.69 -11.76 12.46
C ASN A 121 -6.28 -11.58 11.86
N GLY A 122 -6.00 -10.43 11.24
CA GLY A 122 -4.74 -10.11 10.58
C GLY A 122 -4.57 -10.69 9.16
N SER A 123 -5.64 -11.25 8.56
CA SER A 123 -5.69 -11.54 7.12
C SER A 123 -5.94 -10.27 6.32
N ILE A 124 -5.80 -10.37 5.00
CA ILE A 124 -6.24 -9.35 4.05
C ILE A 124 -7.38 -9.92 3.22
N ARG A 125 -8.43 -9.11 2.98
CA ARG A 125 -9.63 -9.52 2.24
C ARG A 125 -9.30 -9.97 0.82
N ASP A 126 -8.61 -9.12 0.06
CA ASP A 126 -8.10 -9.42 -1.28
C ASP A 126 -6.60 -9.16 -1.36
N THR A 127 -5.85 -10.08 -1.98
CA THR A 127 -4.41 -9.87 -2.20
C THR A 127 -4.18 -8.85 -3.30
N GLY A 128 -3.14 -8.05 -3.16
CA GLY A 128 -2.85 -7.02 -4.14
C GLY A 128 -1.48 -6.39 -3.98
N ALA A 129 -1.26 -5.34 -4.75
CA ALA A 129 0.00 -4.64 -4.82
C ALA A 129 -0.15 -3.15 -5.15
N ILE A 130 0.74 -2.33 -4.58
CA ILE A 130 0.95 -0.93 -4.97
C ILE A 130 2.30 -0.82 -5.66
N ARG A 131 2.34 -0.17 -6.82
CA ARG A 131 3.53 -0.07 -7.67
C ARG A 131 3.97 1.37 -7.84
N TYR A 132 5.29 1.54 -7.78
CA TYR A 132 5.97 2.82 -7.85
C TYR A 132 6.94 2.83 -9.02
N ALA A 133 7.07 3.97 -9.67
CA ALA A 133 8.12 4.24 -10.65
C ALA A 133 8.93 5.49 -10.28
N ASP A 134 10.20 5.51 -10.65
CA ASP A 134 10.99 6.75 -10.72
C ASP A 134 11.19 7.19 -12.18
N GLN A 135 11.72 8.40 -12.37
CA GLN A 135 12.03 8.96 -13.70
C GLN A 135 13.15 8.23 -14.45
N ARG A 136 13.78 7.23 -13.84
CA ARG A 136 14.89 6.45 -14.42
C ARG A 136 14.44 5.06 -14.88
N GLY A 137 13.15 4.76 -14.81
CA GLY A 137 12.61 3.46 -15.19
C GLY A 137 12.86 2.38 -14.13
N ASN A 138 13.13 2.74 -12.88
CA ASN A 138 13.08 1.79 -11.78
C ASN A 138 11.65 1.62 -11.30
N PHE A 139 11.19 0.37 -11.18
CA PHE A 139 9.87 0.05 -10.64
C PHE A 139 10.00 -0.79 -9.37
N LEU A 140 9.23 -0.44 -8.34
CA LEU A 140 9.09 -1.22 -7.11
C LEU A 140 7.62 -1.58 -6.87
N GLU A 141 7.39 -2.73 -6.24
CA GLU A 141 6.05 -3.21 -5.86
C GLU A 141 6.02 -3.53 -4.37
N VAL A 142 5.02 -3.01 -3.66
CA VAL A 142 4.66 -3.43 -2.30
C VAL A 142 3.45 -4.35 -2.42
N ARG A 143 3.68 -5.65 -2.23
CA ARG A 143 2.68 -6.70 -2.42
C ARG A 143 2.24 -7.30 -1.09
N VAL A 144 0.96 -7.62 -0.97
CA VAL A 144 0.41 -8.33 0.19
C VAL A 144 -0.11 -9.70 -0.25
N THR A 145 0.52 -10.78 0.21
CA THR A 145 0.18 -12.16 -0.16
C THR A 145 0.88 -13.17 0.78
N PRO A 146 0.30 -14.35 1.05
CA PRO A 146 -1.06 -14.78 0.74
C PRO A 146 -2.10 -14.08 1.62
N ALA A 147 -3.39 -14.17 1.24
CA ALA A 147 -4.51 -13.55 1.95
C ALA A 147 -4.52 -13.88 3.44
N ALA A 148 -4.36 -15.17 3.77
CA ALA A 148 -4.43 -15.68 5.14
C ALA A 148 -3.40 -15.05 6.10
N THR A 149 -2.17 -14.78 5.64
CA THR A 149 -1.12 -14.21 6.51
C THR A 149 -0.90 -12.73 6.28
N ALA A 150 -1.48 -12.18 5.20
CA ALA A 150 -1.31 -10.80 4.75
C ALA A 150 0.16 -10.33 4.77
N ARG A 151 1.07 -11.18 4.28
CA ARG A 151 2.51 -10.89 4.34
C ARG A 151 2.83 -9.79 3.34
N VAL A 152 3.39 -8.69 3.84
CA VAL A 152 3.84 -7.55 3.05
C VAL A 152 5.26 -7.82 2.52
N GLN A 153 5.46 -7.73 1.22
CA GLN A 153 6.72 -7.98 0.54
C GLN A 153 7.05 -6.82 -0.40
N LEU A 154 8.31 -6.37 -0.36
CA LEU A 154 8.84 -5.42 -1.34
C LEU A 154 9.54 -6.18 -2.48
N ARG A 155 9.19 -5.85 -3.72
CA ARG A 155 9.72 -6.45 -4.94
C ARG A 155 10.21 -5.37 -5.90
N LYS A 156 11.09 -5.73 -6.82
CA LYS A 156 11.55 -4.86 -7.92
C LYS A 156 11.29 -5.55 -9.25
N TRP A 157 10.89 -4.77 -10.24
CA TRP A 157 10.72 -5.27 -11.61
C TRP A 157 12.07 -5.63 -12.23
N ASP A 158 12.15 -6.80 -12.84
CA ASP A 158 13.23 -7.26 -13.69
C ASP A 158 12.73 -7.28 -15.15
N ALA A 159 13.29 -6.41 -15.99
CA ALA A 159 12.86 -6.25 -17.36
C ALA A 159 13.31 -7.39 -18.28
N ASP A 160 14.37 -8.12 -17.91
CA ASP A 160 14.89 -9.25 -18.69
C ASP A 160 14.01 -10.50 -18.44
N LEU A 161 13.53 -10.66 -17.22
CA LEU A 161 12.64 -11.76 -16.83
C LEU A 161 11.15 -11.44 -17.02
N ILE A 162 10.80 -10.17 -17.21
CA ILE A 162 9.40 -9.68 -17.25
C ILE A 162 8.66 -10.12 -15.97
N ASP A 163 9.31 -9.96 -14.82
CA ASP A 163 8.77 -10.43 -13.53
C ASP A 163 9.22 -9.59 -12.32
N TRP A 164 8.47 -9.68 -11.23
CA TRP A 164 8.71 -9.00 -9.96
C TRP A 164 9.53 -9.85 -9.00
N GLN A 165 10.77 -9.43 -8.74
CA GLN A 165 11.72 -10.16 -7.92
C GLN A 165 11.80 -9.62 -6.49
N THR A 166 11.78 -10.50 -5.49
CA THR A 166 12.12 -10.12 -4.11
C THR A 166 13.60 -9.77 -4.00
N ARG A 167 13.99 -9.06 -2.93
CA ARG A 167 15.42 -8.76 -2.72
C ARG A 167 16.16 -10.06 -2.40
N ASN A 168 17.24 -10.32 -3.14
CA ASN A 168 18.05 -11.55 -3.04
C ASN A 168 17.33 -12.81 -3.49
N GLN A 169 16.31 -12.68 -4.34
CA GLN A 169 15.81 -13.83 -5.07
C GLN A 169 16.95 -14.39 -5.95
N ASP A 170 17.19 -15.69 -5.87
CA ASP A 170 18.28 -16.38 -6.56
C ASP A 170 19.69 -15.80 -6.28
N ASP A 171 19.90 -15.32 -5.04
CA ASP A 171 21.15 -14.69 -4.58
C ASP A 171 21.59 -13.44 -5.37
N LYS A 172 20.67 -12.86 -6.16
CA LYS A 172 20.94 -11.66 -6.95
C LYS A 172 20.44 -10.39 -6.24
N PRO A 173 21.31 -9.38 -6.04
CA PRO A 173 20.84 -8.08 -5.59
C PRO A 173 20.03 -7.41 -6.71
N TRP A 174 19.15 -6.51 -6.32
CA TRP A 174 18.47 -5.65 -7.28
C TRP A 174 19.44 -4.81 -8.10
N VAL A 175 19.29 -4.88 -9.42
CA VAL A 175 19.99 -4.03 -10.37
C VAL A 175 19.22 -2.73 -10.55
N TRP A 176 19.84 -1.61 -10.22
CA TRP A 176 19.25 -0.27 -10.38
C TRP A 176 19.70 0.36 -11.69
N LEU A 177 18.85 1.16 -12.33
CA LEU A 177 19.19 1.95 -13.52
C LEU A 177 19.85 3.29 -13.16
#